data_AF-A0A662F1X1-F1
#
_entry.id   AF-A0A662F1X1-F1
#
_cell.length_a   1.000
_cell.length_b   1.000
_cell.length_c   1.000
_cell.angle_alpha   90.00
_cell.angle_beta   90.00
_cell.angle_gamma   90.00
#
_symmetry.space_group_name_H-M   'P 1'
#
loop_
_entity.id
_entity.type
_entity.pdbx_description
1 polymer ?
#
loop_
_entity_poly.entity_id
_entity_poly.type
_entity_poly.pdbx_seq_one_letter_code
_entity_poly.pdbx_strand_id
1 'polypeptide(L)' 'SPNPIPRPGKPGYWATLQYDYHWRIAIIPRLTTVAGFEWGTGLYINPMPPEDAARYLREVEVPED' A
#
# COMPACT_ATOMS: atom_id res chain seq x y z
N SER A 1 3.59 10.46 -4.94
CA SER A 1 5.00 10.68 -5.35
C SER A 1 5.64 11.71 -4.46
N PRO A 2 6.88 11.50 -3.99
CA PRO A 2 7.57 12.49 -3.19
C PRO A 2 7.81 13.76 -4.01
N ASN A 3 7.63 14.92 -3.38
CA ASN A 3 7.86 16.21 -4.02
C ASN A 3 9.38 16.47 -4.12
N PRO A 4 9.96 16.59 -5.34
CA PRO A 4 11.39 16.79 -5.51
C PRO A 4 11.84 18.24 -5.24
N ILE A 5 10.91 19.18 -4.99
CA ILE A 5 11.24 20.58 -4.72
C ILE A 5 11.93 20.69 -3.35
N PRO A 6 13.17 21.22 -3.29
CA PRO A 6 13.85 21.49 -2.03
C PRO A 6 13.05 22.45 -1.16
N ARG A 7 12.82 22.09 0.12
CA ARG A 7 12.13 22.96 1.08
C ARG A 7 13.12 23.74 1.94
N PRO A 8 13.03 25.08 1.99
CA PRO A 8 13.80 25.89 2.93
C PRO A 8 13.62 25.39 4.37
N GLY A 9 14.73 25.26 5.12
CA GLY A 9 14.72 24.78 6.51
C GLY A 9 14.76 23.26 6.69
N LYS A 10 14.67 22.46 5.62
CA LYS A 10 14.83 20.99 5.68
C LYS A 10 15.73 20.46 4.55
N PRO A 11 17.04 20.77 4.55
CA PRO A 11 17.94 20.44 3.44
C PRO A 11 18.14 18.94 3.21
N GLY A 12 17.97 18.10 4.23
CA GLY A 12 18.08 16.64 4.12
C GLY A 12 16.78 15.93 3.72
N TYR A 13 15.68 16.66 3.53
CA TYR A 13 14.39 16.06 3.20
C TYR A 13 14.43 15.47 1.78
N TRP A 14 14.20 14.15 1.66
CA TRP A 14 14.35 13.36 0.44
C TRP A 14 15.79 13.15 -0.06
N ALA A 15 16.83 13.44 0.73
CA ALA A 15 18.23 13.28 0.29
C ALA A 15 18.59 11.84 -0.13
N THR A 16 17.87 10.84 0.40
CA THR A 16 18.07 9.42 0.09
C THR A 16 17.05 8.88 -0.92
N LEU A 17 16.21 9.74 -1.51
CA LEU A 17 15.09 9.32 -2.34
C LEU A 17 15.52 8.44 -3.53
N GLN A 18 16.63 8.78 -4.19
CA GLN A 18 17.20 7.98 -5.28
C GLN A 18 17.68 6.59 -4.85
N TYR A 19 17.89 6.36 -3.55
CA TYR A 19 18.32 5.08 -2.98
C TYR A 19 17.15 4.29 -2.37
N ASP A 20 16.16 4.99 -1.81
CA ASP A 20 15.05 4.35 -1.07
C ASP A 20 13.79 4.16 -1.92
N TYR A 21 13.64 4.90 -3.04
CA TYR A 21 12.44 4.81 -3.87
C TYR A 21 12.42 3.52 -4.70
N HIS A 22 11.34 2.75 -4.55
CA HIS A 22 11.03 1.61 -5.41
C HIS A 22 9.59 1.72 -5.89
N TRP A 23 9.39 1.68 -7.22
CA TRP A 23 8.04 1.73 -7.78
C TRP A 23 7.29 0.43 -7.45
N ARG A 24 5.98 0.52 -7.25
CA ARG A 24 5.12 -0.64 -7.08
C ARG A 24 3.73 -0.37 -7.61
N ILE A 25 3.04 -1.42 -8.03
CA ILE A 25 1.60 -1.41 -8.31
C ILE A 25 0.88 -2.01 -7.10
N ALA A 26 -0.17 -1.34 -6.64
CA ALA A 26 -1.02 -1.83 -5.57
C ALA A 26 -2.42 -2.13 -6.13
N ILE A 27 -2.86 -3.38 -6.01
CA ILE A 27 -4.21 -3.81 -6.36
C ILE A 27 -4.99 -3.96 -5.05
N ILE A 28 -6.08 -3.21 -4.91
CA ILE A 28 -6.90 -3.21 -3.70
C ILE A 28 -8.32 -3.66 -4.10
N PRO A 29 -8.64 -4.95 -3.98
CA PRO A 29 -10.00 -5.42 -4.25
C PRO A 29 -10.96 -4.87 -3.19
N ARG A 30 -12.08 -4.27 -3.63
CA ARG A 30 -13.11 -3.79 -2.71
C ARG A 30 -14.03 -4.95 -2.33
N LEU A 31 -13.73 -5.60 -1.20
CA LEU A 31 -14.49 -6.75 -0.71
C LEU A 31 -15.60 -6.36 0.28
N THR A 32 -15.47 -5.21 0.95
CA THR A 32 -16.40 -4.73 1.98
C THR A 32 -16.65 -3.22 1.86
N THR A 33 -17.71 -2.74 2.50
CA THR A 33 -17.98 -1.31 2.65
C THR A 33 -17.26 -0.76 3.88
N VAL A 34 -16.61 0.40 3.72
CA VAL A 34 -15.94 1.13 4.79
C VAL A 34 -16.98 1.61 5.82
N ALA A 35 -16.78 1.31 7.10
CA ALA A 35 -17.68 1.72 8.17
C ALA A 35 -17.24 3.04 8.82
N GLY A 36 -18.01 3.50 9.83
CA GLY A 36 -17.80 4.82 10.45
C GLY A 36 -16.46 4.99 11.16
N PHE A 37 -15.88 3.90 11.69
CA PHE A 37 -14.56 3.93 12.33
C PHE A 37 -13.46 4.23 11.31
N GLU A 38 -13.44 3.51 10.19
CA GLU A 38 -12.43 3.68 9.16
C GLU A 38 -12.55 5.05 8.47
N TRP A 39 -13.77 5.53 8.24
CA TRP A 39 -14.01 6.89 7.74
C TRP A 39 -13.56 7.97 8.72
N GLY A 40 -13.82 7.79 10.02
CA GLY A 40 -13.51 8.79 11.04
C GLY A 40 -12.02 8.87 11.39
N THR A 41 -11.28 7.76 11.26
CA THR A 41 -9.88 7.67 11.70
C THR A 41 -8.87 7.59 10.55
N GLY A 42 -9.30 7.15 9.37
CA GLY A 42 -8.38 6.79 8.26
C GLY A 42 -7.57 5.51 8.51
N LEU A 43 -7.85 4.78 9.59
CA LEU A 43 -7.27 3.47 9.87
C LEU A 43 -8.19 2.38 9.34
N TYR A 44 -7.60 1.34 8.75
CA TYR A 44 -8.34 0.22 8.17
C TYR A 44 -8.12 -1.03 9.00
N ILE A 45 -9.19 -1.79 9.22
CA ILE A 45 -9.11 -3.12 9.81
C ILE A 45 -8.95 -4.11 8.66
N ASN A 46 -7.83 -4.84 8.63
CA ASN A 46 -7.64 -5.95 7.71
C ASN A 46 -8.09 -7.26 8.40
N PRO A 47 -9.23 -7.86 8.01
CA PRO A 47 -9.70 -9.10 8.64
C PRO A 47 -8.89 -10.34 8.18
N MET A 48 -8.09 -10.23 7.12
CA MET A 48 -7.29 -11.32 6.58
C MET A 48 -5.80 -11.09 6.84
N PRO A 49 -5.14 -11.93 7.66
CA PRO A 49 -3.70 -11.86 7.84
C PRO A 49 -2.96 -11.99 6.50
N PRO A 50 -1.84 -11.28 6.31
CA PRO A 50 -1.07 -11.37 5.07
C PRO A 50 -0.54 -12.79 4.80
N GLU A 51 -0.29 -13.59 5.84
CA GLU A 51 0.15 -14.99 5.74
C GLU A 51 -0.90 -15.85 5.03
N ASP A 52 -2.16 -15.70 5.43
CA ASP A 52 -3.28 -16.43 4.84
C ASP A 52 -3.59 -15.95 3.41
N ALA A 53 -3.57 -14.63 3.19
CA ALA A 53 -3.75 -14.06 1.85
C ALA A 53 -2.68 -14.56 0.87
N ALA A 54 -1.42 -14.58 1.30
CA ALA A 54 -0.30 -15.05 0.47
C ALA A 54 -0.37 -16.56 0.22
N ARG A 55 -0.81 -17.37 1.18
CA ARG A 55 -1.07 -18.80 0.95
C ARG A 55 -2.16 -18.97 -0.11
N TYR A 56 -3.31 -18.33 0.09
CA TYR A 56 -4.46 -18.44 -0.81
C TYR A 56 -4.10 -18.06 -2.25
N LEU A 57 -3.45 -16.91 -2.47
CA LEU A 57 -3.09 -16.45 -3.80
C LEU A 57 -2.08 -17.35 -4.52
N ARG A 58 -1.25 -18.12 -3.80
CA ARG A 58 -0.30 -19.07 -4.41
C ARG A 58 -0.96 -20.39 -4.82
N GLU A 59 -2.04 -20.78 -4.13
CA GLU A 59 -2.75 -22.03 -4.34
C GLU A 59 -3.82 -21.92 -5.43
N VAL A 60 -4.15 -20.71 -5.89
CA VAL A 60 -5.14 -20.48 -6.95
C VAL A 60 -4.60 -20.99 -8.30
N GLU A 61 -5.31 -21.95 -8.90
CA GLU A 61 -5.13 -22.34 -10.29
C GLU A 61 -5.69 -21.25 -11.22
N VAL A 62 -4.86 -20.76 -12.14
CA VAL A 62 -5.30 -19.81 -13.17
C VAL A 62 -5.74 -20.64 -14.38
N PRO A 63 -7.00 -20.51 -14.84
CA PRO A 63 -7.44 -21.19 -16.05
C PRO A 63 -6.55 -20.82 -17.23
N GLU A 64 -6.15 -21.82 -18.02
CA GLU A 64 -5.59 -21.56 -19.35
C GLU A 64 -6.73 -21.17 -20.29
N ASP A 65 -6.50 -20.16 -21.13
CA ASP A 65 -7.45 -19.70 -22.16
C ASP A 65 -7.67 -20.76 -23.26
#